data_AF-A0A850MA85-F1
#
_entry.id   AF-A0A850MA85-F1
#
_cell.length_a   1.000
_cell.length_b   1.000
_cell.length_c   1.000
_cell.angle_alpha   90.00
_cell.angle_beta   90.00
_cell.angle_gamma   90.00
#
_symmetry.space_group_name_H-M   'P 1'
#
loop_
_entity.id
_entity.type
_entity.pdbx_description
1 polymer ?
#
loop_
_entity_poly.entity_id
_entity_poly.type
_entity_poly.pdbx_seq_one_letter_code
_entity_poly.pdbx_strand_id
1 'polypeptide(L)'
;MNDELESILQQIRDEKKFTLEHLKYFVDGFNDRFWRALRNTLNNGVKKYVFKPSNRIVWIVIGNRKDYLIISNLYCNCEDFYVKVVIKKAARMCYHLLSKVLAENLNYYEKFTVEDERYDELMEEWKRY
;
A
#
# COMPACT_ATOMS: atom_id res chain seq x y z
N MET A 1 -7.43 -10.12 -5.67
CA MET A 1 -6.23 -9.98 -6.51
C MET A 1 -6.38 -10.98 -7.65
N ASN A 2 -5.90 -10.74 -8.88
CA ASN A 2 -5.95 -11.79 -9.90
C ASN A 2 -4.75 -12.74 -9.71
N ASP A 3 -4.88 -13.98 -10.17
CA ASP A 3 -3.90 -15.06 -9.92
C ASP A 3 -2.51 -14.72 -10.47
N GLU A 4 -2.46 -14.02 -11.61
CA GLU A 4 -1.22 -13.55 -12.23
C GLU A 4 -0.46 -12.55 -11.35
N LEU A 5 -1.14 -11.54 -10.79
CA LEU A 5 -0.49 -10.56 -9.92
C LEU A 5 0.03 -11.23 -8.64
N GLU A 6 -0.71 -12.19 -8.08
CA GLU A 6 -0.22 -12.92 -6.90
C GLU A 6 1.03 -13.75 -7.21
N SER A 7 1.07 -14.41 -8.37
CA SER A 7 2.25 -15.16 -8.81
C SER A 7 3.48 -14.25 -8.95
N ILE A 8 3.31 -13.08 -9.59
CA ILE A 8 4.40 -12.09 -9.74
C ILE A 8 4.85 -11.55 -8.37
N LEU A 9 3.90 -11.22 -7.49
CA LEU A 9 4.23 -10.76 -6.14
C LEU A 9 4.93 -11.84 -5.32
N GLN A 10 4.59 -13.11 -5.51
CA GLN A 10 5.29 -14.23 -4.87
C GLN A 10 6.75 -14.32 -5.33
N GLN A 11 7.01 -14.24 -6.64
CA GLN A 11 8.37 -14.22 -7.18
C GLN A 11 9.19 -13.05 -6.61
N ILE A 12 8.59 -11.85 -6.54
CA ILE A 12 9.21 -10.67 -5.93
C ILE A 12 9.46 -10.88 -4.42
N ARG A 13 8.53 -11.53 -3.70
CA ARG A 13 8.69 -11.84 -2.27
C ARG A 13 9.89 -12.75 -2.03
N ASP A 14 10.08 -13.74 -2.89
CA ASP A 14 11.11 -14.77 -2.71
C ASP A 14 12.50 -14.25 -3.09
N GLU A 15 12.58 -13.49 -4.18
CA GLU A 15 13.87 -12.99 -4.69
C GLU A 15 14.27 -11.61 -4.14
N LYS A 16 13.31 -10.87 -3.57
CA LYS A 16 13.45 -9.47 -3.12
C LYS A 16 13.94 -8.52 -4.21
N LYS A 17 13.64 -8.81 -5.48
CA LYS A 17 14.09 -8.05 -6.65
C LYS A 17 13.00 -7.97 -7.71
N PHE A 18 13.12 -6.98 -8.60
CA PHE A 18 12.34 -6.93 -9.84
C PHE A 18 13.18 -7.46 -11.00
N THR A 19 12.60 -8.34 -11.79
CA THR A 19 13.09 -8.66 -13.13
C THR A 19 12.53 -7.63 -14.13
N LEU A 20 13.07 -7.61 -15.35
CA LEU A 20 12.52 -6.77 -16.42
C LEU A 20 11.06 -7.15 -16.77
N GLU A 21 10.72 -8.44 -16.67
CA GLU A 21 9.35 -8.92 -16.89
C GLU A 21 8.40 -8.41 -15.81
N HIS A 22 8.82 -8.43 -14.53
CA HIS A 22 8.05 -7.81 -13.45
C HIS A 22 7.82 -6.32 -13.73
N LEU A 23 8.87 -5.58 -14.08
CA LEU A 23 8.75 -4.15 -14.39
C LEU A 23 7.79 -3.92 -15.55
N LYS A 24 7.90 -4.70 -16.63
CA LYS A 24 7.01 -4.60 -17.80
C LYS A 24 5.55 -4.84 -17.40
N TYR A 25 5.28 -5.88 -16.61
CA TYR A 25 3.92 -6.16 -16.11
C TYR A 25 3.31 -4.98 -15.37
N PHE A 26 4.07 -4.41 -14.42
CA PHE A 26 3.56 -3.29 -13.64
C PHE A 26 3.42 -2.00 -14.45
N VAL A 27 4.36 -1.71 -15.37
CA VAL A 27 4.28 -0.55 -16.26
C VAL A 27 3.06 -0.66 -17.17
N ASP A 28 2.87 -1.80 -17.83
CA ASP A 28 1.75 -1.99 -18.77
C ASP A 28 0.39 -1.98 -18.02
N GLY A 29 0.33 -2.57 -16.82
CA GLY A 29 -0.90 -2.70 -16.04
C GLY A 29 -1.30 -1.48 -15.21
N PHE A 30 -0.33 -0.67 -14.76
CA PHE A 30 -0.58 0.45 -13.82
C PHE A 30 -0.05 1.80 -14.32
N ASN A 31 0.78 1.84 -15.37
CA ASN A 31 1.34 3.04 -15.97
C ASN A 31 2.03 3.95 -14.92
N ASP A 32 1.77 5.26 -14.95
CA ASP A 32 2.30 6.24 -13.99
C ASP A 32 2.04 5.87 -12.52
N ARG A 33 0.95 5.15 -12.22
CA ARG A 33 0.67 4.72 -10.84
C ARG A 33 1.74 3.78 -10.31
N PHE A 34 2.34 2.94 -11.16
CA PHE A 34 3.45 2.08 -10.74
C PHE A 34 4.66 2.89 -10.31
N TRP A 35 5.10 3.84 -11.14
CA TRP A 35 6.28 4.65 -10.84
C TRP A 35 6.10 5.50 -9.58
N ARG A 36 4.89 6.05 -9.37
CA ARG A 36 4.55 6.77 -8.15
C ARG A 36 4.55 5.86 -6.92
N ALA A 37 4.00 4.65 -7.04
CA ALA A 37 3.98 3.68 -5.96
C ALA A 37 5.39 3.21 -5.58
N LEU A 38 6.21 2.89 -6.57
CA LEU A 38 7.58 2.46 -6.37
C LEU A 38 8.43 3.57 -5.74
N ARG A 39 8.33 4.80 -6.26
CA ARG A 39 9.03 5.96 -5.68
C ARG A 39 8.63 6.20 -4.22
N ASN A 40 7.33 6.15 -3.93
CA ASN A 40 6.83 6.34 -2.57
C ASN A 40 7.32 5.22 -1.63
N THR A 41 7.33 3.97 -2.10
CA THR A 41 7.88 2.83 -1.36
C THR A 41 9.35 3.05 -1.02
N LEU A 42 10.18 3.39 -2.02
CA LEU A 42 11.63 3.59 -1.84
C LEU A 42 11.96 4.77 -0.92
N ASN A 43 11.09 5.78 -0.86
CA ASN A 43 11.23 6.95 0.01
C ASN A 43 10.64 6.74 1.43
N ASN A 44 10.57 5.50 1.93
CA ASN A 44 10.00 5.17 3.25
C ASN A 44 8.55 5.64 3.45
N GLY A 45 7.78 5.73 2.36
CA GLY A 45 6.40 6.22 2.38
C GLY A 45 5.38 5.21 2.93
N VAL A 46 5.79 4.01 3.35
CA VAL A 46 4.88 2.97 3.85
C VAL A 46 5.25 2.60 5.28
N LYS A 47 4.25 2.67 6.17
CA LYS A 47 4.37 2.41 7.59
C LYS A 47 3.42 1.30 8.03
N LYS A 48 3.93 0.38 8.84
CA LYS A 48 3.18 -0.70 9.47
C LYS A 48 3.13 -0.48 10.97
N TYR A 49 1.93 -0.25 11.49
CA TYR A 49 1.67 -0.17 12.92
C TYR A 49 1.16 -1.51 13.42
N VAL A 50 1.81 -2.06 14.44
CA VAL A 50 1.40 -3.28 15.13
C VAL A 50 1.01 -2.90 16.55
N PHE A 51 -0.28 -3.00 16.86
CA PHE A 51 -0.79 -2.67 18.17
C PHE A 51 -0.70 -3.88 19.12
N LYS A 52 -0.39 -3.63 20.39
CA LYS A 52 -0.22 -4.64 21.42
C LYS A 52 -1.14 -4.32 22.61
N PRO A 53 -1.70 -5.35 23.27
CA PRO A 53 -1.49 -6.78 23.04
C PRO A 53 -2.33 -7.38 21.89
N SER A 54 -3.29 -6.65 21.30
CA SER A 54 -4.27 -7.21 20.33
C SER A 54 -3.68 -7.79 19.05
N ASN A 55 -2.48 -7.38 18.65
CA ASN A 55 -1.87 -7.66 17.35
C ASN A 55 -2.65 -7.06 16.16
N ARG A 56 -3.47 -6.02 16.37
CA ARG A 56 -4.08 -5.26 15.26
C ARG A 56 -2.97 -4.67 14.39
N ILE A 57 -3.17 -4.74 13.07
CA ILE A 57 -2.23 -4.18 12.10
C ILE A 57 -2.94 -3.07 11.33
N VAL A 58 -2.32 -1.89 11.32
CA VAL A 58 -2.75 -0.76 10.51
C VAL A 58 -1.62 -0.38 9.57
N TRP A 59 -1.97 -0.14 8.31
CA TRP A 59 -1.03 0.31 7.29
C TRP A 59 -1.33 1.75 6.92
N ILE A 60 -0.29 2.58 6.94
CA ILE A 60 -0.35 3.99 6.58
C ILE A 60 0.61 4.24 5.42
N VAL A 61 0.11 4.90 4.39
CA VAL A 61 0.92 5.34 3.25
C VAL A 61 0.99 6.85 3.25
N ILE A 62 2.18 7.40 3.45
CA ILE A 62 2.45 8.83 3.40
C ILE A 62 2.24 9.30 1.96
N GLY A 63 1.38 10.29 1.77
CA GLY A 63 1.26 10.96 0.48
C GLY A 63 1.50 12.45 0.60
N ASN A 64 1.48 13.14 -0.55
CA ASN A 64 1.86 14.56 -0.61
C ASN A 64 0.91 15.51 0.12
N ARG A 65 -0.35 15.09 0.33
CA ARG A 65 -1.38 15.93 0.98
C ARG A 65 -1.60 15.56 2.44
N LYS A 66 -1.52 14.26 2.74
CA LYS A 66 -1.79 13.66 4.04
C LYS A 66 -1.31 12.20 4.03
N ASP A 67 -1.46 11.56 5.18
CA ASP A 67 -1.28 10.13 5.35
C ASP A 67 -2.58 9.38 5.04
N TYR A 68 -2.44 8.24 4.36
CA TYR A 68 -3.57 7.47 3.86
C TYR A 68 -3.68 6.14 4.59
N LEU A 69 -4.84 5.93 5.22
CA LEU A 69 -5.22 4.66 5.84
C LEU A 69 -5.46 3.60 4.75
N ILE A 70 -4.73 2.50 4.86
CA ILE A 70 -4.91 1.31 4.02
C ILE A 70 -5.46 0.18 4.87
N ILE A 71 -6.59 -0.38 4.45
CA ILE A 71 -7.19 -1.55 5.10
C ILE A 71 -6.97 -2.76 4.19
N SER A 72 -6.19 -3.71 4.69
CA SER A 72 -5.77 -4.91 3.94
C SER A 72 -5.11 -4.50 2.60
N ASN A 73 -5.45 -5.18 1.50
CA ASN A 73 -5.10 -4.83 0.13
C ASN A 73 -6.33 -4.39 -0.68
N LEU A 74 -7.37 -3.88 0.00
CA LEU A 74 -8.69 -3.67 -0.60
C LEU A 74 -9.18 -2.23 -0.54
N TYR A 75 -8.71 -1.42 0.41
CA TYR A 75 -9.24 -0.08 0.62
C TYR A 75 -8.13 0.94 0.89
N CYS A 76 -8.33 2.14 0.35
CA CYS A 76 -7.57 3.33 0.66
C CYS A 76 -8.52 4.51 0.79
N ASN A 77 -8.37 5.33 1.83
CA ASN A 77 -9.19 6.54 2.05
C ASN A 77 -8.82 7.72 1.13
N CYS A 78 -8.18 7.48 -0.02
CA CYS A 78 -7.85 8.53 -0.99
C CYS A 78 -8.95 8.71 -2.04
N GLU A 79 -9.06 9.93 -2.57
CA GLU A 79 -10.03 10.27 -3.62
C GLU A 79 -9.81 9.46 -4.92
N ASP A 80 -8.56 9.22 -5.33
CA ASP A 80 -8.25 8.42 -6.53
C ASP A 80 -8.79 6.99 -6.41
N PHE A 81 -8.74 6.39 -5.22
CA PHE A 81 -9.34 5.08 -4.97
C PHE A 81 -10.86 5.14 -5.16
N TYR A 82 -11.52 6.07 -4.49
CA TYR A 82 -12.98 6.19 -4.56
C TYR A 82 -13.46 6.46 -6.00
N VAL A 83 -12.85 7.42 -6.68
CA VAL A 83 -13.29 7.83 -8.03
C VAL A 83 -12.86 6.82 -9.08
N LYS A 84 -11.58 6.41 -9.12
CA LYS A 84 -11.04 5.61 -10.24
C LYS A 84 -11.20 4.12 -10.03
N VAL A 85 -11.14 3.62 -8.80
CA VAL A 85 -11.28 2.18 -8.52
C VAL A 85 -12.73 1.80 -8.28
N VAL A 86 -13.43 2.52 -7.38
CA VAL A 86 -14.79 2.15 -6.97
C VAL A 86 -15.85 2.62 -7.97
N ILE A 87 -15.93 3.94 -8.24
CA ILE A 87 -17.01 4.50 -9.07
C ILE A 87 -16.77 4.20 -10.55
N LYS A 88 -15.63 4.62 -11.09
CA LYS A 88 -15.38 4.54 -12.54
C LYS A 88 -14.86 3.19 -12.99
N LYS A 89 -14.36 2.35 -12.08
CA LYS A 89 -13.70 1.06 -12.37
C LYS A 89 -12.64 1.18 -13.48
N ALA A 90 -11.99 2.33 -13.55
CA ALA A 90 -11.00 2.68 -14.57
C ALA A 90 -9.56 2.38 -14.13
N ALA A 91 -9.37 1.96 -12.87
CA ALA A 91 -8.09 1.52 -12.34
C ALA A 91 -8.30 0.35 -11.36
N ARG A 92 -7.34 -0.57 -11.32
CA ARG A 92 -7.36 -1.71 -10.39
C ARG A 92 -7.05 -1.29 -8.94
N MET A 93 -6.14 -0.34 -8.77
CA MET A 93 -5.69 0.20 -7.49
C MET A 93 -5.32 1.67 -7.64
N CYS A 94 -5.45 2.45 -6.57
CA CYS A 94 -4.74 3.72 -6.47
C CYS A 94 -3.24 3.47 -6.21
N TYR A 95 -2.41 4.48 -6.44
CA TYR A 95 -0.97 4.30 -6.23
C TYR A 95 -0.60 4.03 -4.76
N HIS A 96 -1.39 4.49 -3.77
CA HIS A 96 -1.13 4.21 -2.35
C HIS A 96 -1.31 2.73 -1.99
N LEU A 97 -2.41 2.11 -2.47
CA LEU A 97 -2.63 0.67 -2.34
C LEU A 97 -1.49 -0.11 -2.98
N LEU A 98 -1.08 0.31 -4.18
CA LEU A 98 0.06 -0.29 -4.86
C LEU A 98 1.36 -0.10 -4.07
N SER A 99 1.63 1.08 -3.49
CA SER A 99 2.81 1.28 -2.62
C SER A 99 2.82 0.28 -1.47
N LYS A 100 1.70 0.13 -0.76
CA LYS A 100 1.59 -0.81 0.36
C LYS A 100 1.85 -2.24 -0.10
N VAL A 101 1.27 -2.64 -1.23
CA VAL A 101 1.48 -3.98 -1.82
C VAL A 101 2.95 -4.19 -2.17
N LEU A 102 3.60 -3.26 -2.87
CA LEU A 102 5.02 -3.39 -3.22
C LEU A 102 5.90 -3.46 -1.95
N ALA A 103 5.68 -2.54 -1.01
CA ALA A 103 6.40 -2.45 0.25
C ALA A 103 6.30 -3.75 1.08
N GLU A 104 5.09 -4.28 1.25
CA GLU A 104 4.87 -5.52 2.02
C GLU A 104 5.60 -6.71 1.39
N ASN A 105 5.55 -6.83 0.05
CA ASN A 105 6.15 -7.94 -0.67
C ASN A 105 7.69 -7.85 -0.72
N LEU A 106 8.22 -6.64 -0.85
CA LEU A 106 9.66 -6.38 -0.79
C LEU A 106 10.20 -6.38 0.64
N ASN A 107 9.32 -6.43 1.65
CA ASN A 107 9.65 -6.19 3.06
C ASN A 107 10.38 -4.84 3.26
N TYR A 108 9.90 -3.81 2.55
CA TYR A 108 10.45 -2.45 2.54
C TYR A 108 9.42 -1.45 3.09
N TYR A 109 9.36 -1.33 4.41
CA TYR A 109 8.47 -0.44 5.14
C TYR A 109 9.03 -0.16 6.54
N GLU A 110 8.60 0.95 7.15
CA GLU A 110 8.88 1.21 8.56
C GLU A 110 7.88 0.47 9.44
N LYS A 111 8.34 -0.15 10.53
CA LYS A 111 7.50 -0.88 11.47
C LYS A 111 7.50 -0.21 12.83
N PHE A 112 6.32 0.07 13.35
CA PHE A 112 6.09 0.64 14.68
C PHE A 112 5.32 -0.35 15.54
N THR A 113 5.70 -0.47 16.81
CA THR A 113 4.94 -1.20 17.83
C THR A 113 4.30 -0.17 18.74
N VAL A 114 2.99 -0.26 18.95
CA VAL A 114 2.21 0.75 19.69
C VAL A 114 1.27 0.06 20.66
N GLU A 115 0.97 0.68 21.79
CA GLU A 115 -0.02 0.19 22.76
C GLU A 115 -1.46 0.37 22.23
N ASP A 116 -2.35 -0.60 22.51
CA ASP A 116 -3.74 -0.62 22.06
C ASP A 116 -4.53 0.61 22.51
N GLU A 117 -4.17 1.23 23.64
CA GLU A 117 -4.80 2.43 24.18
C GLU A 117 -4.71 3.62 23.21
N ARG A 118 -3.72 3.64 22.32
CA ARG A 118 -3.54 4.69 21.30
C ARG A 118 -4.29 4.40 20.00
N TYR A 119 -4.94 3.24 19.89
CA TYR A 119 -5.57 2.82 18.64
C TYR A 119 -6.67 3.78 18.20
N ASP A 120 -7.59 4.13 19.09
CA ASP A 120 -8.74 4.98 18.72
C ASP A 120 -8.27 6.40 18.35
N GLU A 121 -7.35 6.98 19.13
CA GLU A 121 -6.72 8.28 18.85
C GLU A 121 -6.08 8.31 17.45
N LEU A 122 -5.22 7.34 17.14
CA LEU A 122 -4.53 7.28 15.84
C LEU A 122 -5.49 7.00 14.68
N MET A 123 -6.51 6.17 14.90
CA MET A 123 -7.52 5.90 13.87
C MET A 123 -8.37 7.14 13.59
N GLU A 124 -8.67 7.97 14.60
CA GLU A 124 -9.34 9.25 14.40
C GLU A 124 -8.46 10.21 13.60
N GLU A 125 -7.16 10.27 13.88
CA GLU A 125 -6.21 11.08 13.11
C GLU A 125 -6.17 10.66 11.64
N TRP A 126 -5.94 9.37 11.35
CA TRP A 126 -5.77 8.89 9.98
C TRP A 126 -7.06 8.86 9.14
N LYS A 127 -8.22 8.85 9.79
CA LYS A 127 -9.51 9.02 9.11
C LYS A 127 -9.81 10.49 8.82
N ARG A 128 -9.13 11.43 9.49
CA ARG A 128 -9.43 12.86 9.41
C ARG A 128 -8.85 13.45 8.13
N TYR A 129 -9.77 13.96 7.30
CA TYR A 129 -9.55 14.54 5.95
C TYR A 129 -9.00 13.54 4.97
#